data_AF-A0A953X2E1-F1
#
_entry.id   AF-A0A953X2E1-F1
#
_cell.length_a   1.000
_cell.length_b   1.000
_cell.length_c   1.000
_cell.angle_alpha   90.00
_cell.angle_beta   90.00
_cell.angle_gamma   90.00
#
_symmetry.space_group_name_H-M   'P 1'
#
loop_
_entity.id
_entity.type
_entity.pdbx_description
1 polymer ?
#
loop_
_entity_poly.entity_id
_entity_poly.type
_entity_poly.pdbx_seq_one_letter_code
_entity_poly.pdbx_strand_id
1 'polypeptide(L)'
;MIPRYTRPEMANIWSPESRFGIWLEIETLAAEAMEQMGLVPHGVTQAVRERAQFDPDRIDEIEREVKHDVIAFLTNVAEHVGDEARFLHLGMTSSDVLDTCFNVQL
;
A
#
# COMPACT_ATOMS: atom_id res chain seq x y z
N MET A 1 -21.13 -3.68 -3.35
CA MET A 1 -22.14 -4.54 -4.03
C MET A 1 -22.60 -5.61 -3.05
N ILE A 2 -23.90 -5.95 -3.00
CA ILE A 2 -24.37 -6.94 -2.03
C ILE A 2 -24.04 -8.38 -2.46
N PRO A 3 -23.66 -9.29 -1.54
CA PRO A 3 -23.18 -10.64 -1.89
C PRO A 3 -24.10 -11.45 -2.80
N ARG A 4 -25.41 -11.23 -2.72
CA ARG A 4 -26.41 -11.90 -3.57
C ARG A 4 -26.20 -11.70 -5.08
N TYR A 5 -25.64 -10.56 -5.48
CA TYR A 5 -25.51 -10.17 -6.89
C TYR A 5 -24.06 -10.02 -7.37
N THR A 6 -23.10 -9.96 -6.44
CA THR A 6 -21.69 -9.79 -6.79
C THR A 6 -21.10 -11.10 -7.30
N ARG A 7 -20.47 -11.07 -8.46
CA ARG A 7 -19.66 -12.20 -8.94
C ARG A 7 -18.37 -12.28 -8.12
N PRO A 8 -17.90 -13.48 -7.73
CA PRO A 8 -16.69 -13.62 -6.93
C PRO A 8 -15.47 -12.89 -7.51
N GLU A 9 -15.29 -12.94 -8.82
CA GLU A 9 -14.18 -12.28 -9.51
C GLU A 9 -14.25 -10.75 -9.36
N MET A 10 -15.44 -10.18 -9.50
CA MET A 10 -15.65 -8.75 -9.26
C MET A 10 -15.46 -8.39 -7.80
N ALA A 11 -15.94 -9.22 -6.86
CA ALA A 11 -15.74 -8.96 -5.43
C ALA A 11 -14.23 -8.91 -5.09
N ASN A 12 -13.44 -9.82 -5.66
CA ASN A 12 -12.01 -9.90 -5.39
C ASN A 12 -11.25 -8.67 -5.87
N ILE A 13 -11.57 -8.11 -7.04
CA ILE A 13 -10.91 -6.88 -7.55
C ILE A 13 -11.04 -5.73 -6.54
N TRP A 14 -12.23 -5.58 -5.95
CA TRP A 14 -12.57 -4.51 -5.02
C TRP A 14 -12.38 -4.90 -3.54
N SER A 15 -11.76 -6.04 -3.25
CA SER A 15 -11.52 -6.47 -1.88
C SER A 15 -10.41 -5.63 -1.22
N PRO A 16 -10.41 -5.48 0.12
CA PRO A 16 -9.33 -4.81 0.84
C PRO A 16 -7.96 -5.40 0.52
N GLU A 17 -7.86 -6.72 0.38
CA GLU A 17 -6.62 -7.42 0.06
C GLU A 17 -6.08 -7.02 -1.32
N SER A 18 -6.96 -6.98 -2.33
CA SER A 18 -6.60 -6.52 -3.67
C SER A 18 -6.17 -5.05 -3.65
N ARG A 19 -6.95 -4.19 -2.97
CA ARG A 19 -6.65 -2.75 -2.85
C ARG A 19 -5.30 -2.50 -2.20
N PHE A 20 -5.07 -3.03 -1.00
CA PHE A 20 -3.81 -2.82 -0.27
C PHE A 20 -2.62 -3.53 -0.93
N GLY A 21 -2.86 -4.65 -1.62
CA GLY A 21 -1.84 -5.29 -2.47
C GLY A 21 -1.38 -4.38 -3.60
N ILE A 22 -2.32 -3.73 -4.30
CA ILE A 22 -2.01 -2.75 -5.35
C ILE A 22 -1.29 -1.53 -4.77
N TRP A 23 -1.72 -1.02 -3.60
CA TRP A 23 -1.05 0.11 -2.95
C TRP A 23 0.40 -0.23 -2.61
N LEU A 24 0.65 -1.41 -2.01
CA LEU A 24 2.00 -1.86 -1.70
C LEU A 24 2.86 -1.95 -2.96
N GLU A 25 2.30 -2.44 -4.07
CA GLU A 25 3.01 -2.50 -5.34
C GLU A 25 3.37 -1.11 -5.87
N ILE A 26 2.43 -0.15 -5.86
CA ILE A 26 2.67 1.24 -6.27
C ILE A 26 3.78 1.87 -5.43
N GLU A 27 3.68 1.76 -4.11
CA GLU A 27 4.68 2.29 -3.16
C GLU A 27 6.05 1.68 -3.40
N THR A 28 6.11 0.37 -3.64
CA THR A 28 7.37 -0.33 -3.87
C THR A 28 8.01 0.08 -5.20
N LEU A 29 7.21 0.24 -6.27
CA LEU A 29 7.69 0.71 -7.56
C LEU A 29 8.19 2.16 -7.51
N ALA A 30 7.51 3.02 -6.74
CA ALA A 30 7.96 4.39 -6.52
C ALA A 30 9.29 4.43 -5.77
N ALA A 31 9.43 3.64 -4.70
CA ALA A 31 10.69 3.50 -3.96
C ALA A 31 11.81 2.94 -4.85
N GLU A 32 11.52 1.96 -5.70
CA GLU A 32 12.47 1.37 -6.65
C GLU A 32 13.01 2.42 -7.63
N ALA A 33 12.13 3.26 -8.20
CA ALA A 33 12.53 4.34 -9.09
C ALA A 33 13.40 5.37 -8.35
N MET A 34 13.03 5.74 -7.11
CA MET A 34 13.82 6.66 -6.29
C MET A 34 15.19 6.09 -5.93
N GLU A 35 15.27 4.77 -5.67
CA GLU A 35 16.51 4.07 -5.36
C GLU A 35 17.44 4.05 -6.57
N GLN A 36 16.90 3.78 -7.77
CA GLN A 36 17.65 3.86 -9.04
C GLN A 36 18.17 5.28 -9.33
N MET A 37 17.42 6.31 -8.90
CA MET A 37 17.83 7.72 -9.00
C MET A 37 18.78 8.16 -7.88
N GLY A 38 19.06 7.31 -6.89
CA GLY A 38 19.90 7.63 -5.73
C GLY A 38 19.26 8.61 -4.74
N LEU A 39 17.93 8.76 -4.77
CA LEU A 39 17.16 9.62 -3.86
C LEU A 39 16.88 8.95 -2.50
N VAL A 40 16.78 7.61 -2.49
CA VAL A 40 16.72 6.81 -1.26
C VAL A 40 17.89 5.83 -1.20
N PRO A 41 18.29 5.34 -0.01
CA PRO A 41 19.39 4.40 0.12
C PRO A 41 19.19 3.09 -0.65
N HIS A 42 20.28 2.50 -1.13
CA HIS A 42 20.23 1.17 -1.71
C HIS A 42 19.82 0.11 -0.68
N GLY A 43 19.00 -0.85 -1.08
CA GLY A 43 18.46 -1.92 -0.24
C GLY A 43 17.08 -1.64 0.35
N VAL A 44 16.53 -0.43 0.20
CA VAL A 44 15.17 -0.10 0.66
C VAL A 44 14.13 -0.96 -0.04
N THR A 45 14.16 -1.02 -1.38
CA THR A 45 13.19 -1.80 -2.15
C THR A 45 13.32 -3.29 -1.84
N GLN A 46 14.56 -3.79 -1.68
CA GLN A 46 14.79 -5.18 -1.29
C GLN A 46 14.14 -5.50 0.07
N ALA A 47 14.37 -4.66 1.08
CA ALA A 47 13.77 -4.81 2.40
C ALA A 47 12.24 -4.84 2.35
N VAL A 48 11.62 -3.96 1.55
CA VAL A 48 10.16 -3.92 1.36
C VAL A 48 9.68 -5.19 0.66
N ARG A 49 10.31 -5.61 -0.43
CA ARG A 49 9.92 -6.83 -1.18
C ARG A 49 10.03 -8.11 -0.34
N GLU A 50 11.00 -8.18 0.57
CA GLU A 50 11.23 -9.37 1.42
C GLU A 50 10.31 -9.42 2.64
N ARG A 51 9.99 -8.26 3.24
CA ARG A 51 9.36 -8.19 4.57
C ARG A 51 7.97 -7.57 4.58
N ALA A 52 7.58 -6.81 3.56
CA ALA A 52 6.31 -6.11 3.59
C ALA A 52 5.15 -7.09 3.62
N GLN A 53 4.29 -6.88 4.59
CA GLN A 53 3.00 -7.53 4.75
C GLN A 53 2.00 -6.47 5.19
N PHE A 54 0.74 -6.78 5.05
CA PHE A 54 -0.34 -5.94 5.55
C PHE A 54 -1.49 -6.80 6.07
N ASP A 55 -2.25 -6.23 6.99
CA ASP A 55 -3.45 -6.82 7.57
C ASP A 55 -4.59 -5.80 7.49
N PRO A 56 -5.64 -6.04 6.67
CA PRO A 56 -6.77 -5.13 6.54
C PRO A 56 -7.46 -4.79 7.86
N ASP A 57 -7.60 -5.75 8.78
CA ASP A 57 -8.26 -5.50 10.06
C ASP A 57 -7.39 -4.59 10.94
N ARG A 58 -6.07 -4.77 10.91
CA ARG A 58 -5.11 -3.90 11.60
C ARG A 58 -5.08 -2.49 11.01
N ILE A 59 -5.18 -2.36 9.69
CA ILE A 59 -5.28 -1.06 9.02
C ILE A 59 -6.56 -0.32 9.47
N ASP A 60 -7.69 -1.01 9.52
CA ASP A 60 -8.96 -0.44 9.99
C ASP A 60 -8.87 0.05 11.45
N GLU A 61 -8.15 -0.68 12.31
CA GLU A 61 -7.89 -0.24 13.69
C GLU A 61 -7.08 1.06 13.73
N ILE A 62 -5.97 1.13 12.99
CA ILE A 62 -5.12 2.32 12.94
C ILE A 62 -5.88 3.50 12.35
N GLU A 63 -6.67 3.28 11.29
CA GLU A 63 -7.48 4.32 10.64
C GLU A 63 -8.49 4.93 11.62
N ARG A 64 -9.06 4.14 12.53
CA ARG A 64 -9.95 4.68 13.57
C ARG A 64 -9.24 5.65 14.50
N GLU A 65 -7.92 5.58 14.65
CA GLU A 65 -7.13 6.51 15.45
C GLU A 65 -6.65 7.71 14.63
N VAL A 66 -6.00 7.45 13.49
CA VAL A 66 -5.35 8.49 12.67
C VAL A 66 -6.30 9.22 11.73
N LYS A 67 -7.50 8.67 11.50
CA LYS A 67 -8.55 9.21 10.62
C LYS A 67 -8.11 9.42 9.16
N HIS A 68 -7.16 8.61 8.70
CA HIS A 68 -6.61 8.66 7.36
C HIS A 68 -6.13 7.27 6.92
N ASP A 69 -6.71 6.76 5.84
CA ASP A 69 -6.50 5.43 5.28
C ASP A 69 -5.06 5.17 4.79
N VAL A 70 -4.47 6.06 3.99
CA VAL A 70 -3.09 5.92 3.50
C VAL A 70 -2.08 5.93 4.66
N ILE A 71 -2.27 6.81 5.65
CA ILE A 71 -1.41 6.81 6.85
C ILE A 71 -1.57 5.49 7.61
N ALA A 72 -2.80 4.99 7.77
CA ALA A 72 -3.05 3.73 8.44
C ALA A 72 -2.38 2.54 7.73
N PHE A 73 -2.50 2.49 6.40
CA PHE A 73 -1.83 1.50 5.56
C PHE A 73 -0.30 1.55 5.71
N LEU A 74 0.32 2.73 5.55
CA LEU A 74 1.78 2.88 5.66
C LEU A 74 2.27 2.54 7.07
N THR A 75 1.49 2.88 8.11
CA THR A 75 1.81 2.52 9.50
C THR A 75 1.82 1.00 9.67
N ASN A 76 0.81 0.29 9.14
CA ASN A 76 0.77 -1.17 9.21
C ASN A 76 1.90 -1.84 8.41
N VAL A 77 2.25 -1.32 7.22
CA VAL A 77 3.41 -1.84 6.46
C VAL A 77 4.72 -1.63 7.24
N ALA A 78 4.86 -0.47 7.90
CA ALA A 78 6.03 -0.17 8.72
C ALA A 78 6.17 -1.11 9.93
N GLU A 79 5.07 -1.61 10.52
CA GLU A 79 5.10 -2.63 11.58
C GLU A 79 5.82 -3.93 11.13
N HIS A 80 5.80 -4.24 9.83
CA HIS A 80 6.42 -5.46 9.27
C HIS A 80 7.83 -5.22 8.71
N VAL A 81 8.03 -4.12 7.99
CA VAL A 81 9.32 -3.83 7.31
C VAL A 81 10.35 -3.23 8.28
N GLY A 82 9.93 -2.40 9.23
CA GLY A 82 10.81 -1.64 10.12
C GLY A 82 11.30 -0.33 9.52
N ASP A 83 12.51 0.09 9.89
CA ASP A 83 13.06 1.44 9.63
C ASP A 83 13.08 1.84 8.15
N GLU A 84 13.24 0.87 7.23
CA GLU A 84 13.29 1.11 5.80
C GLU A 84 11.94 1.60 5.24
N ALA A 85 10.82 1.29 5.91
CA ALA A 85 9.49 1.76 5.50
C ALA A 85 9.34 3.28 5.51
N ARG A 86 10.21 4.01 6.22
CA ARG A 86 10.20 5.49 6.25
C ARG A 86 10.44 6.14 4.89
N PHE A 87 10.96 5.38 3.93
CA PHE A 87 11.21 5.83 2.57
C PHE A 87 10.04 5.53 1.62
N LEU A 88 9.05 4.75 2.06
CA LEU A 88 7.78 4.62 1.33
C LEU A 88 7.03 5.95 1.37
N HIS A 89 6.27 6.22 0.31
CA HIS A 89 5.47 7.42 0.11
C HIS A 89 6.26 8.74 0.05
N LEU A 90 7.60 8.67 -0.09
CA LEU A 90 8.45 9.85 -0.06
C LEU A 90 8.16 10.78 -1.25
N GLY A 91 7.66 11.99 -0.98
CA GLY A 91 7.38 12.98 -2.01
C GLY A 91 6.11 12.73 -2.83
N MET A 92 5.34 11.71 -2.46
CA MET A 92 4.01 11.43 -3.01
C MET A 92 2.91 12.08 -2.16
N THR A 93 1.75 12.22 -2.76
CA THR A 93 0.49 12.52 -2.10
C THR A 93 -0.39 11.27 -2.07
N SER A 94 -1.39 11.24 -1.18
CA SER A 94 -2.35 10.14 -1.09
C SER A 94 -2.98 9.79 -2.45
N SER A 95 -3.32 10.82 -3.26
CA SER A 95 -3.95 10.62 -4.56
C SER A 95 -3.06 9.92 -5.59
N ASP A 96 -1.73 10.05 -5.48
CA ASP A 96 -0.81 9.32 -6.38
C ASP A 96 -0.98 7.80 -6.22
N VAL A 97 -1.31 7.34 -5.02
CA VAL A 97 -1.61 5.93 -4.72
C VAL A 97 -3.07 5.61 -5.05
N LEU A 98 -4.01 6.42 -4.54
CA LEU A 98 -5.44 6.14 -4.64
C LEU A 98 -5.92 6.10 -6.10
N ASP A 99 -5.57 7.10 -6.89
CA ASP A 99 -6.06 7.24 -8.26
C ASP A 99 -5.37 6.23 -9.19
N THR A 100 -4.09 5.93 -8.95
CA THR A 100 -3.37 4.86 -9.66
C THR A 100 -3.98 3.50 -9.34
N CYS A 101 -4.25 3.20 -8.07
CA CYS A 101 -4.92 1.97 -7.66
C CYS A 101 -6.30 1.84 -8.31
N PHE A 102 -7.08 2.92 -8.30
CA PHE A 102 -8.40 2.92 -8.92
C PHE A 102 -8.32 2.58 -10.41
N ASN A 103 -7.37 3.17 -11.15
CA ASN A 103 -7.16 2.86 -12.57
C ASN A 103 -6.71 1.41 -12.82
N VAL A 104 -5.99 0.79 -11.89
CA VAL A 104 -5.61 -0.64 -11.99
C VAL A 104 -6.82 -1.56 -11.73
N GLN A 105 -7.77 -1.13 -10.89
CA GLN A 105 -8.97 -1.92 -10.55
C GLN A 105 -10.10 -1.81 -11.60
N LEU A 106 -10.05 -0.82 -12.49
CA LEU A 106 -11.02 -0.62 -13.58
C LEU A 106 -10.88 -1.64 -14.71
#